data_AF-A0AAW1QXA2-F1
#
_entry.id   AF-A0AAW1QXA2-F1
#
_cell.length_a   1.000
_cell.length_b   1.000
_cell.length_c   1.000
_cell.angle_alpha   90.00
_cell.angle_beta   90.00
_cell.angle_gamma   90.00
#
_symmetry.space_group_name_H-M   'P 1'
#
loop_
_entity.id
_entity.type
_entity.pdbx_description
1 polymer ?
#
loop_
_entity_poly.entity_id
_entity_poly.type
_entity_poly.pdbx_seq_one_letter_code
_entity_poly.pdbx_strand_id
1 'polypeptide(L)'
;MKRQRQTRPSRFSNQFQGKESSLGPRDQEGRLYAGMDWSKFKVQSLKKYAKTYELDVSNLSSKEELTSAIQRHWAQQVLNENEVLFNLGLACRKNANAANGR
;
A
#
# COMPACT_ATOMS: atom_id res chain seq x y z
N MET A 1 49.94 36.90 -22.15
CA MET A 1 48.57 36.46 -22.48
C MET A 1 48.22 35.20 -21.70
N LYS A 2 46.95 35.05 -21.28
CA LYS A 2 46.25 33.85 -20.73
C LYS A 2 46.06 33.76 -19.19
N ARG A 3 45.06 34.54 -18.75
CA ARG A 3 43.83 34.15 -17.99
C ARG A 3 43.93 33.29 -16.73
N GLN A 4 43.88 34.03 -15.62
CA GLN A 4 43.22 33.76 -14.34
C GLN A 4 41.96 32.87 -14.42
N ARG A 5 41.91 31.82 -13.59
CA ARG A 5 40.67 31.13 -13.19
C ARG A 5 40.66 30.99 -11.67
N GLN A 6 39.92 31.89 -11.04
CA GLN A 6 39.56 31.82 -9.63
C GLN A 6 38.62 30.62 -9.42
N THR A 7 38.99 29.71 -8.53
CA THR A 7 38.10 28.65 -8.05
C THR A 7 37.17 29.25 -7.01
N ARG A 8 35.87 29.31 -7.33
CA ARG A 8 34.82 29.65 -6.37
C ARG A 8 34.61 28.46 -5.42
N PRO A 9 34.47 28.67 -4.10
CA PRO A 9 34.00 27.61 -3.22
C PRO A 9 32.51 27.36 -3.50
N SER A 10 32.20 26.12 -3.85
CA SER A 10 30.85 25.63 -4.06
C SER A 10 30.18 25.41 -2.69
N ARG A 11 29.49 26.43 -2.18
CA ARG A 11 28.47 26.26 -1.12
C ARG A 11 27.19 25.77 -1.79
N PHE A 12 27.09 24.46 -2.02
CA PHE A 12 25.76 23.84 -2.12
C PHE A 12 25.21 23.70 -0.70
N SER A 13 24.44 24.71 -0.30
CA SER A 13 23.46 24.60 0.77
C SER A 13 22.31 23.73 0.28
N ASN A 14 22.43 22.40 0.40
CA ASN A 14 21.25 21.55 0.42
C ASN A 14 20.80 21.43 1.87
N GLN A 15 19.99 22.42 2.23
CA GLN A 15 19.13 22.46 3.38
C GLN A 15 18.19 21.24 3.27
N PHE A 16 18.61 20.11 3.87
CA PHE A 16 17.71 19.02 4.19
C PHE A 16 16.73 19.56 5.22
N GLN A 17 15.66 20.18 4.74
CA GLN A 17 14.49 20.48 5.53
C GLN A 17 13.82 19.14 5.81
N GLY A 18 14.35 18.42 6.79
CA GLY A 18 13.59 17.43 7.53
C GLY A 18 12.36 18.15 8.02
N LYS A 19 11.20 17.85 7.41
CA LYS A 19 9.92 18.11 8.06
C LYS A 19 9.87 17.19 9.27
N GLU A 20 10.49 17.63 10.36
CA GLU A 20 10.16 17.23 11.71
C GLU A 20 8.67 17.50 11.88
N SER A 21 7.89 16.49 11.56
CA SER A 21 6.49 16.43 11.95
C SER A 21 6.55 16.29 13.46
N SER A 22 6.34 17.42 14.14
CA SER A 22 6.34 17.55 15.60
C SER A 22 5.62 16.36 16.22
N LEU A 23 6.41 15.50 16.89
CA LEU A 23 5.90 14.40 17.69
C LEU A 23 5.12 15.02 18.85
N GLY A 24 3.80 15.09 18.68
CA GLY A 24 2.87 15.34 19.76
C GLY A 24 2.97 14.24 20.82
N PRO A 25 2.35 14.45 21.99
CA PRO A 25 2.44 13.54 23.13
C PRO A 25 2.06 12.13 22.71
N ARG A 26 2.93 11.19 23.10
CA ARG A 26 2.90 9.79 22.73
C ARG A 26 1.92 9.06 23.64
N ASP A 27 0.64 9.29 23.40
CA ASP A 27 -0.44 8.58 24.09
C ASP A 27 -0.47 7.13 23.60
N GLN A 28 -0.42 6.19 24.56
CA GLN A 28 -0.17 4.77 24.33
C GLN A 28 -1.38 3.99 23.78
N GLU A 29 -2.49 4.66 23.44
CA GLU A 29 -3.67 4.04 22.80
C GLU A 29 -3.58 3.94 21.26
N GLY A 30 -2.53 4.48 20.64
CA GLY A 30 -2.42 4.67 19.19
C GLY A 30 -1.72 3.54 18.41
N ARG A 31 -2.02 2.26 18.65
CA ARG A 31 -1.85 1.30 17.55
C ARG A 31 -2.99 1.57 16.58
N LEU A 32 -2.81 2.58 15.74
CA LEU A 32 -3.53 2.65 14.47
C LEU A 32 -3.27 1.28 13.82
N TYR A 33 -4.24 0.37 13.90
CA TYR A 33 -4.43 -0.58 12.83
C TYR A 33 -4.40 0.31 11.59
N ALA A 34 -3.31 0.26 10.84
CA ALA A 34 -3.19 0.98 9.58
C ALA A 34 -4.24 0.31 8.68
N GLY A 35 -5.48 0.76 8.83
CA GLY A 35 -6.63 0.19 8.16
C GLY A 35 -6.33 0.21 6.69
N MET A 36 -6.58 -0.91 6.03
CA MET A 36 -6.41 -1.01 4.59
C MET A 36 -7.28 0.07 3.94
N ASP A 37 -6.66 1.02 3.25
CA ASP A 37 -7.40 2.05 2.53
C ASP A 37 -7.89 1.50 1.19
N TRP A 38 -9.13 1.03 1.18
CA TRP A 38 -9.79 0.45 0.01
C TRP A 38 -10.05 1.47 -1.10
N SER A 39 -10.04 2.78 -0.80
CA SER A 39 -10.29 3.83 -1.79
C SER A 39 -9.17 3.92 -2.84
N LYS A 40 -7.97 3.46 -2.50
CA LYS A 40 -6.80 3.44 -3.39
C LYS A 40 -6.88 2.38 -4.49
N PHE A 41 -7.80 1.42 -4.37
CA PHE A 41 -7.98 0.37 -5.37
C PHE A 41 -8.81 0.85 -6.56
N LYS A 42 -8.50 0.30 -7.74
CA LYS A 42 -9.31 0.48 -8.94
C LYS A 42 -10.68 -0.16 -8.75
N VAL A 43 -11.74 0.44 -9.32
CA VAL A 43 -13.11 -0.07 -9.24
C VAL A 43 -13.20 -1.52 -9.73
N GLN A 44 -12.47 -1.89 -10.78
CA GLN A 44 -12.42 -3.26 -11.27
C GLN A 44 -11.87 -4.26 -10.25
N SER A 45 -10.85 -3.87 -9.48
CA SER A 45 -10.30 -4.71 -8.40
C SER A 45 -11.29 -4.87 -7.26
N LEU A 46 -12.00 -3.79 -6.90
CA LEU A 46 -13.06 -3.84 -5.90
C LEU A 46 -14.23 -4.74 -6.35
N LYS A 47 -14.69 -4.61 -7.60
CA LYS A 47 -15.71 -5.51 -8.16
C LYS A 47 -15.25 -6.95 -8.22
N LYS A 48 -13.98 -7.20 -8.55
CA LYS A 48 -13.40 -8.55 -8.54
C LYS A 48 -13.42 -9.14 -7.14
N TYR A 49 -12.99 -8.37 -6.13
CA TYR A 49 -13.06 -8.79 -4.73
C TYR A 49 -14.50 -9.12 -4.34
N ALA A 50 -15.45 -8.20 -4.59
CA ALA A 50 -16.86 -8.40 -4.28
C ALA A 50 -17.43 -9.67 -4.93
N LYS A 51 -17.07 -9.94 -6.19
CA LYS A 51 -17.48 -11.16 -6.89
C LYS A 51 -16.83 -12.42 -6.29
N THR A 52 -15.54 -12.38 -5.97
CA THR A 52 -14.80 -13.54 -5.44
C THR A 52 -15.31 -13.97 -4.07
N TYR A 53 -15.74 -13.03 -3.25
CA TYR A 53 -16.27 -13.28 -1.91
C TYR A 53 -17.80 -13.19 -1.85
N GLU A 54 -18.47 -13.17 -3.01
CA GLU A 54 -19.93 -13.17 -3.14
C GLU A 54 -20.62 -12.12 -2.24
N LEU A 55 -20.05 -10.92 -2.19
CA LEU A 55 -20.62 -9.81 -1.42
C LEU A 55 -21.94 -9.35 -2.04
N ASP A 56 -22.92 -9.07 -1.18
CA ASP A 56 -24.21 -8.51 -1.57
C ASP A 56 -24.07 -7.02 -1.94
N VAL A 57 -23.57 -6.77 -3.15
CA VAL A 57 -23.42 -5.45 -3.76
C VAL A 57 -23.89 -5.51 -5.21
N SER A 58 -24.64 -4.49 -5.62
CA SER A 58 -25.16 -4.41 -6.98
C SER A 58 -24.03 -4.19 -7.99
N ASN A 59 -24.22 -4.68 -9.22
CA ASN A 59 -23.29 -4.43 -10.32
C ASN A 59 -23.19 -2.93 -10.69
N LEU A 60 -24.22 -2.15 -10.33
CA LEU A 60 -24.31 -0.70 -10.50
C LEU A 60 -23.82 0.08 -9.27
N SER A 61 -23.37 -0.61 -8.21
CA SER A 61 -22.91 0.04 -6.99
C SER A 61 -21.76 1.00 -7.24
N SER A 62 -21.82 2.12 -6.53
CA SER A 62 -20.80 3.17 -6.56
C SER A 62 -19.47 2.66 -5.98
N LYS A 63 -18.37 3.35 -6.27
CA LYS A 63 -17.05 3.00 -5.71
C LYS A 63 -17.08 3.03 -4.17
N GLU A 64 -17.79 3.98 -3.59
CA GLU A 64 -17.91 4.17 -2.14
C GLU A 64 -18.70 3.04 -1.46
N GLU A 65 -19.79 2.60 -2.09
CA GLU A 65 -20.56 1.42 -1.64
C GLU A 65 -19.70 0.15 -1.67
N LEU A 66 -18.97 -0.07 -2.77
CA LEU A 66 -18.04 -1.20 -2.90
C LEU A 66 -16.97 -1.17 -1.81
N THR A 67 -16.32 -0.02 -1.58
CA THR A 67 -15.31 0.10 -0.53
C THR A 67 -15.88 -0.18 0.85
N SER A 68 -17.08 0.33 1.14
CA SER A 68 -17.72 0.15 2.45
C SER A 68 -18.14 -1.30 2.69
N ALA A 69 -18.68 -1.99 1.67
CA ALA A 69 -19.01 -3.41 1.75
C ALA A 69 -17.75 -4.28 1.97
N ILE A 70 -16.70 -4.00 1.20
CA ILE A 70 -15.43 -4.74 1.29
C ILE A 70 -14.77 -4.51 2.65
N GLN A 71 -14.76 -3.29 3.16
CA GLN A 71 -14.18 -2.98 4.47
C GLN A 71 -14.88 -3.74 5.60
N ARG A 72 -16.22 -3.80 5.56
CA ARG A 72 -17.01 -4.59 6.53
C ARG A 72 -16.68 -6.07 6.47
N HIS A 73 -16.65 -6.64 5.26
CA HIS A 73 -16.29 -8.04 5.06
C HIS A 73 -14.86 -8.35 5.52
N TRP A 74 -13.90 -7.50 5.15
CA TRP A 74 -12.49 -7.65 5.51
C TRP A 74 -12.27 -7.65 7.02
N ALA A 75 -12.95 -6.76 7.75
CA ALA A 75 -12.86 -6.69 9.20
C ALA A 75 -13.35 -7.97 9.91
N GLN A 76 -14.18 -8.77 9.24
CA GLN A 76 -14.71 -10.03 9.78
C GLN A 76 -13.86 -11.26 9.39
N GLN A 77 -12.87 -11.10 8.52
CA GLN A 77 -12.04 -12.22 8.08
C GLN A 77 -11.13 -12.69 9.21
N VAL A 78 -11.24 -13.97 9.53
CA VAL A 78 -10.31 -14.67 10.43
C VAL A 78 -9.30 -15.41 9.56
N LEU A 79 -8.04 -15.02 9.66
CA LEU A 79 -6.96 -15.60 8.88
C LEU A 79 -6.14 -16.55 9.74
N ASN A 80 -5.86 -17.74 9.21
CA ASN A 80 -4.87 -18.65 9.78
C ASN A 80 -3.51 -18.35 9.17
N GLU A 81 -2.57 -17.88 9.99
CA GLU A 81 -1.24 -17.45 9.55
C GLU A 81 -0.50 -18.56 8.76
N ASN A 82 -0.51 -19.79 9.27
CA ASN A 82 0.22 -20.90 8.64
C ASN A 82 -0.31 -21.21 7.25
N GLU A 83 -1.63 -21.21 7.09
CA GLU A 83 -2.28 -21.43 5.80
C GLU A 83 -2.00 -20.29 4.82
N VAL A 84 -2.09 -19.04 5.30
CA VAL A 84 -1.82 -17.85 4.47
C VAL A 84 -0.38 -17.84 3.97
N LEU A 85 0.60 -18.08 4.86
CA LEU A 85 2.02 -18.11 4.50
C LEU A 85 2.34 -19.26 3.54
N PHE A 86 1.76 -20.45 3.78
CA PHE A 86 1.92 -21.60 2.91
C PHE A 86 1.38 -21.31 1.50
N ASN A 87 0.15 -20.81 1.41
CA ASN A 87 -0.49 -20.47 0.12
C ASN A 87 0.25 -19.35 -0.61
N LEU A 88 0.74 -18.34 0.11
CA LEU A 88 1.57 -17.28 -0.46
C LEU A 88 2.87 -17.82 -1.04
N GLY A 89 3.60 -18.65 -0.28
CA GLY A 89 4.85 -19.27 -0.74
C GLY A 89 4.64 -20.13 -1.99
N LEU A 90 3.56 -20.91 -2.04
CA LEU A 90 3.19 -21.69 -3.23
C LEU A 90 2.89 -20.80 -4.44
N ALA A 91 2.14 -19.70 -4.25
CA ALA A 91 1.81 -18.77 -5.33
C ALA A 91 3.05 -18.07 -5.88
N CYS A 92 3.95 -17.59 -5.00
CA CYS A 92 5.21 -16.96 -5.40
C CYS A 92 6.09 -17.91 -6.20
N ARG A 93 6.22 -19.18 -5.77
CA ARG A 93 7.00 -20.20 -6.49
C ARG A 93 6.43 -20.50 -7.88
N LYS A 94 5.11 -20.65 -8.00
CA LYS A 94 4.44 -20.87 -9.30
C LYS A 94 4.73 -19.72 -10.28
N ASN A 95 4.66 -18.47 -9.80
CA ASN A 95 4.92 -17.30 -10.62
C ASN A 95 6.41 -17.15 -11.00
N ALA A 96 7.34 -17.50 -10.10
CA ALA A 96 8.77 -17.50 -10.40
C ALA A 96 9.12 -18.52 -11.49
N ASN A 97 8.54 -19.72 -11.43
CA ASN A 97 8.74 -20.74 -12.45
C ASN A 97 8.11 -20.36 -13.80
N ALA A 98 6.98 -19.65 -13.80
CA ALA A 98 6.37 -19.12 -15.03
C ALA A 98 7.21 -17.99 -15.67
N ALA A 99 7.94 -17.22 -14.87
CA ALA A 99 8.82 -16.15 -15.35
C ALA A 99 10.17 -16.66 -15.88
N ASN A 100 10.71 -17.73 -15.30
CA ASN A 100 12.01 -18.31 -15.67
C ASN A 100 11.93 -19.39 -16.78
N GLY A 101 10.72 -19.72 -17.25
CA GLY A 101 10.48 -20.70 -18.31
C GLY A 101 10.30 -20.10 -19.72
N ARG A 102 10.86 -18.90 -19.97
CA ARG A 102 10.92 -18.27 -21.29
C ARG A 102 12.34 -18.17 -21.80
#